data_AF-A0A7S4VPU8-F1
#
_entry.id   AF-A0A7S4VPU8-F1
#
_cell.length_a   1.000
_cell.length_b   1.000
_cell.length_c   1.000
_cell.angle_alpha   90.00
_cell.angle_beta   90.00
_cell.angle_gamma   90.00
#
_symmetry.space_group_name_H-M   'P 1'
#
loop_
_entity.id
_entity.type
_entity.pdbx_description
1 polymer ?
#
loop_
_entity_poly.entity_id
_entity_poly.type
_entity_poly.pdbx_seq_one_letter_code
_entity_poly.pdbx_strand_id
1 'polypeptide(L)'
;EKQLILYPDSFSVLLDEVYTGIDGDVGYEGGGGHASILKYASPALRNVIFITLSISKGLGGAPGARAGFVACTDTRLMDHVSKIQMATGANISVLSQQLLGASLNYVLSSFNAGQHAQEKEEEEGNVLKTIRCHYYKRTNYVCHRLEEMGKRFYPTIMGVANDKDDGGDDDVILPHLLFCPKRSQGTFYVLGQFKCLGPTDIDVIHAFRDAYKTVRGTTRINRHNSNTDDDGEEKGCDFNGKIKDMHKTISSYGVAVVPLSAFSMDEKLCMVRICCAVDMDVLCNAMDVIESVVEAAMEKHHELK
;
A
#
# COMPACT_ATOMS: atom_id res chain seq x y z
N GLU A 1 -38.06 11.72 4.74
CA GLU A 1 -38.93 12.87 4.36
C GLU A 1 -38.96 14.02 5.35
N LYS A 2 -39.45 13.88 6.59
CA LYS A 2 -39.56 15.03 7.53
C LYS A 2 -38.22 15.74 7.83
N GLN A 3 -37.10 15.02 7.92
CA GLN A 3 -35.76 15.63 8.09
C GLN A 3 -35.27 16.38 6.83
N LEU A 4 -35.55 15.84 5.64
CA LEU A 4 -35.22 16.49 4.36
C LEU A 4 -36.00 17.80 4.15
N ILE A 5 -37.23 17.87 4.66
CA ILE A 5 -38.06 19.08 4.62
C ILE A 5 -37.56 20.15 5.60
N LEU A 6 -37.04 19.74 6.77
CA LEU A 6 -36.53 20.65 7.81
C LEU A 6 -35.09 21.11 7.58
N TYR A 7 -34.28 20.27 6.92
CA TYR A 7 -32.86 20.52 6.67
C TYR A 7 -32.52 20.08 5.24
N PRO A 8 -32.97 20.83 4.21
CA PRO A 8 -32.75 20.48 2.81
C PRO A 8 -31.27 20.34 2.44
N ASP A 9 -30.38 21.00 3.20
CA ASP A 9 -28.92 20.96 3.03
C ASP A 9 -28.21 20.07 4.06
N SER A 10 -28.94 19.17 4.74
CA SER A 10 -28.30 18.25 5.69
C SER A 10 -27.46 17.20 4.97
N PHE A 11 -26.19 17.12 5.34
CA PHE A 11 -25.26 16.08 4.92
C PHE A 11 -24.72 15.33 6.14
N SER A 12 -24.25 14.11 5.91
CA SER A 12 -23.47 13.36 6.89
C SER A 12 -22.08 13.11 6.32
N VAL A 13 -21.08 13.12 7.19
CA VAL A 13 -19.70 12.84 6.82
C VAL A 13 -19.32 11.48 7.40
N LEU A 14 -18.92 10.54 6.54
CA LEU A 14 -18.37 9.27 6.98
C LEU A 14 -16.84 9.35 6.93
N LEU A 15 -16.21 9.20 8.08
CA LEU A 15 -14.76 9.09 8.22
C LEU A 15 -14.38 7.63 8.37
N ASP A 16 -13.91 7.03 7.27
CA ASP A 16 -13.36 5.69 7.26
C ASP A 16 -11.87 5.73 7.64
N GLU A 17 -11.59 5.68 8.95
CA GLU A 17 -10.25 5.80 9.52
C GLU A 17 -9.68 4.44 9.94
N VAL A 18 -9.99 3.38 9.18
CA VAL A 18 -9.56 2.00 9.52
C VAL A 18 -8.03 1.81 9.54
N TYR A 19 -7.25 2.68 8.90
CA TYR A 19 -5.78 2.64 8.92
C TYR A 19 -5.14 3.38 10.10
N THR A 20 -5.93 3.98 10.99
CA THR A 20 -5.43 4.62 12.21
C THR A 20 -4.53 3.66 12.99
N GLY A 21 -3.34 4.13 13.36
CA GLY A 21 -2.28 3.35 13.99
C GLY A 21 -1.18 2.84 13.05
N ILE A 22 -1.39 2.90 11.72
CA ILE A 22 -0.34 2.64 10.70
C ILE A 22 0.18 3.94 10.09
N ASP A 23 -0.33 5.08 10.55
CA ASP A 23 0.08 6.41 10.15
C ASP A 23 1.58 6.63 10.32
N GLY A 24 2.24 6.89 9.20
CA GLY A 24 3.68 7.05 9.12
C GLY A 24 4.08 8.41 9.66
N ASP A 25 4.47 8.47 10.91
CA ASP A 25 5.29 9.56 11.41
C ASP A 25 6.32 9.05 12.42
N VAL A 26 7.37 8.44 11.87
CA VAL A 26 8.54 8.05 12.63
C VAL A 26 9.70 8.89 12.13
N GLY A 27 9.95 10.03 12.78
CA GLY A 27 11.23 10.71 12.70
C GLY A 27 11.43 11.68 11.55
N TYR A 28 10.38 12.34 11.04
CA TYR A 28 10.60 13.61 10.35
C TYR A 28 10.37 14.75 11.33
N GLU A 29 11.42 15.50 11.63
CA GLU A 29 11.32 16.77 12.36
C GLU A 29 10.38 17.70 11.58
N GLY A 30 9.09 17.71 11.94
CA GLY A 30 8.04 18.47 11.24
C GLY A 30 6.98 17.66 10.51
N GLY A 31 7.04 16.31 10.55
CA GLY A 31 5.88 15.49 10.26
C GLY A 31 4.83 15.70 11.34
N GLY A 32 3.59 15.99 10.96
CA GLY A 32 2.47 15.88 11.89
C GLY A 32 1.91 14.47 11.78
N GLY A 33 1.97 13.68 12.85
CA GLY A 33 1.27 12.40 12.93
C GLY A 33 -0.19 12.54 12.53
N HIS A 34 -0.84 11.44 12.11
CA HIS A 34 -2.20 11.51 11.60
C HIS A 34 -3.10 12.21 12.61
N ALA A 35 -3.68 13.33 12.18
CA ALA A 35 -4.64 14.08 12.94
C ALA A 35 -6.00 13.88 12.29
N SER A 36 -6.85 13.06 12.92
CA SER A 36 -8.24 12.91 12.51
C SER A 36 -8.90 14.28 12.37
N ILE A 37 -9.70 14.47 11.32
CA ILE A 37 -10.46 15.72 11.13
C ILE A 37 -11.38 16.02 12.31
N LEU A 38 -11.77 15.00 13.10
CA LEU A 38 -12.50 15.19 14.36
C LEU A 38 -11.80 16.15 15.33
N LYS A 39 -10.46 16.16 15.35
CA LYS A 39 -9.66 17.05 16.20
C LYS A 39 -9.95 18.52 15.87
N TYR A 40 -10.17 18.85 14.61
CA TYR A 40 -10.37 20.21 14.11
C TYR A 40 -11.85 20.54 13.80
N ALA A 41 -12.72 19.53 13.77
CA ALA A 41 -14.13 19.70 13.48
C ALA A 41 -14.83 20.55 14.56
N SER A 42 -15.65 21.51 14.12
CA SER A 42 -16.52 22.29 14.99
C SER A 42 -17.55 21.38 15.68
N PRO A 43 -18.14 21.78 16.83
CA PRO A 43 -19.19 21.00 17.48
C PRO A 43 -20.36 20.64 16.56
N ALA A 44 -20.77 21.57 15.70
CA ALA A 44 -21.84 21.33 14.71
C ALA A 44 -21.44 20.25 13.69
N LEU A 45 -20.20 20.27 13.19
CA LEU A 45 -19.71 19.27 12.24
C LEU A 45 -19.55 17.89 12.90
N ARG A 46 -19.11 17.83 14.16
CA ARG A 46 -19.00 16.56 14.91
C ARG A 46 -20.34 15.82 15.02
N ASN A 47 -21.44 16.56 15.14
CA ASN A 47 -22.80 16.01 15.22
C ASN A 47 -23.30 15.34 13.94
N VAL A 48 -22.62 15.56 12.81
CA VAL A 48 -22.95 14.93 11.53
C VAL A 48 -21.85 14.02 11.01
N ILE A 49 -20.78 13.82 11.79
CA ILE A 49 -19.69 12.90 11.47
C ILE A 49 -19.97 11.54 12.09
N PHE A 50 -19.85 10.50 11.27
CA PHE A 50 -19.66 9.12 11.69
C PHE A 50 -18.20 8.74 11.51
N ILE A 51 -17.52 8.36 12.57
CA ILE A 51 -16.20 7.76 12.47
C ILE A 51 -16.32 6.25 12.52
N THR A 52 -15.62 5.56 11.62
CA THR A 52 -15.50 4.11 11.58
C THR A 52 -14.05 3.72 11.80
N LEU A 53 -13.79 2.89 12.82
CA LEU A 53 -12.49 2.27 13.06
C LEU A 53 -12.64 0.74 13.01
N SER A 54 -11.56 0.04 12.66
CA SER A 54 -11.54 -1.43 12.61
C SER A 54 -10.24 -2.00 13.16
N ILE A 55 -10.34 -3.12 13.88
CA ILE A 55 -9.15 -3.90 14.29
C ILE A 55 -8.50 -4.68 13.15
N SER A 56 -9.10 -4.69 11.96
CA SER A 56 -8.59 -5.45 10.82
C SER A 56 -7.23 -4.97 10.32
N LYS A 57 -6.87 -3.73 10.65
CA LYS A 57 -5.71 -3.01 10.12
C LYS A 57 -4.93 -2.38 11.28
N GLY A 58 -4.76 -1.07 11.34
CA GLY A 58 -3.81 -0.44 12.26
C GLY A 58 -4.14 -0.56 13.73
N LEU A 59 -5.42 -0.59 14.08
CA LEU A 59 -5.87 -0.65 15.46
C LEU A 59 -5.52 -1.98 16.15
N GLY A 60 -5.47 -3.10 15.42
CA GLY A 60 -5.22 -4.42 16.03
C GLY A 60 -4.59 -5.49 15.15
N GLY A 61 -4.44 -5.26 13.84
CA GLY A 61 -3.84 -6.21 12.91
C GLY A 61 -4.59 -7.54 12.79
N ALA A 62 -5.87 -7.59 13.16
CA ALA A 62 -6.66 -8.81 13.32
C ALA A 62 -7.86 -8.87 12.36
N PRO A 63 -7.65 -8.98 11.04
CA PRO A 63 -8.74 -8.98 10.05
C PRO A 63 -9.74 -10.12 10.25
N GLY A 64 -9.29 -11.28 10.76
CA GLY A 64 -10.15 -12.42 11.06
C GLY A 64 -11.09 -12.20 12.26
N ALA A 65 -10.79 -11.22 13.12
CA ALA A 65 -11.65 -10.93 14.26
C ALA A 65 -12.90 -10.14 13.88
N ARG A 66 -12.96 -9.52 12.69
CA ARG A 66 -14.18 -8.90 12.13
C ARG A 66 -14.88 -7.94 13.10
N ALA A 67 -14.11 -7.16 13.86
CA ALA A 67 -14.63 -6.11 14.72
C ALA A 67 -14.18 -4.72 14.28
N GLY A 68 -14.99 -3.77 14.70
CA GLY A 68 -14.80 -2.35 14.55
C GLY A 68 -15.84 -1.66 15.40
N PHE A 69 -15.77 -0.34 15.44
CA PHE A 69 -16.84 0.45 16.00
C PHE A 69 -17.13 1.64 15.10
N VAL A 70 -18.37 2.08 15.19
CA VAL A 70 -18.84 3.32 14.61
C VAL A 70 -19.22 4.25 15.75
N ALA A 71 -18.81 5.52 15.68
CA ALA A 71 -19.19 6.52 16.65
C ALA A 71 -19.69 7.79 15.95
N CYS A 72 -20.68 8.42 16.56
CA CYS A 72 -21.24 9.72 16.17
C CYS A 72 -21.67 10.44 17.45
N THR A 73 -21.53 11.76 17.51
CA THR A 73 -21.94 12.52 18.70
C THR A 73 -23.46 12.72 18.78
N ASP A 74 -24.19 12.60 17.66
CA ASP A 74 -25.66 12.61 17.68
C ASP A 74 -26.19 11.22 18.07
N THR A 75 -26.69 11.11 19.30
CA THR A 75 -27.23 9.87 19.85
C THR A 75 -28.44 9.36 19.08
N ARG A 76 -29.24 10.25 18.47
CA ARG A 76 -30.42 9.85 17.69
C ARG A 76 -30.02 9.09 16.45
N LEU A 77 -28.91 9.48 15.82
CA LEU A 77 -28.35 8.76 14.68
C LEU A 77 -27.81 7.38 15.11
N MET A 78 -27.14 7.32 16.26
CA MET A 78 -26.65 6.05 16.82
C MET A 78 -27.79 5.08 17.20
N ASP A 79 -28.95 5.58 17.64
CA ASP A 79 -30.14 4.75 17.87
C ASP A 79 -30.62 4.08 16.58
N HIS A 80 -30.59 4.81 15.46
CA HIS A 80 -30.94 4.26 14.15
C HIS A 80 -29.92 3.23 13.68
N VAL A 81 -28.62 3.49 13.85
CA VAL A 81 -27.55 2.52 13.54
C VAL A 81 -27.72 1.25 14.36
N SER A 82 -28.03 1.37 15.66
CA SER A 82 -28.24 0.22 16.55
C SER A 82 -29.44 -0.61 16.12
N LYS A 83 -30.55 0.02 15.71
CA LYS A 83 -31.72 -0.67 15.16
C LYS A 83 -31.38 -1.46 13.90
N ILE A 84 -30.57 -0.87 13.01
CA ILE A 84 -30.09 -1.55 11.79
C ILE A 84 -29.23 -2.75 12.17
N GLN A 85 -28.26 -2.60 13.07
CA GLN A 85 -27.41 -3.70 13.55
C GLN A 85 -28.24 -4.85 14.13
N MET A 86 -29.22 -4.53 14.99
CA MET A 86 -30.12 -5.52 15.58
C MET A 86 -30.95 -6.26 14.52
N ALA A 87 -31.39 -5.57 13.47
CA ALA A 87 -32.20 -6.15 12.40
C ALA A 87 -31.38 -7.00 11.40
N THR A 88 -30.09 -6.72 11.21
CA THR A 88 -29.31 -7.26 10.08
C THR A 88 -28.31 -8.35 10.43
N GLY A 89 -27.64 -8.27 11.59
CA GLY A 89 -26.43 -9.08 11.82
C GLY A 89 -26.30 -9.68 13.22
N ALA A 90 -27.26 -9.44 14.11
CA ALA A 90 -27.09 -9.63 15.55
C ALA A 90 -25.80 -8.92 16.06
N ASN A 91 -25.33 -9.24 17.26
CA ASN A 91 -24.08 -8.69 17.78
C ASN A 91 -22.86 -9.41 17.21
N ILE A 92 -21.72 -8.70 17.08
CA ILE A 92 -20.44 -9.31 16.77
C ILE A 92 -20.02 -10.32 17.86
N SER A 93 -19.14 -11.26 17.52
CA SER A 93 -18.71 -12.31 18.47
C SER A 93 -18.13 -11.70 19.76
N VAL A 94 -18.39 -12.33 20.90
CA VAL A 94 -17.89 -11.85 22.21
C VAL A 94 -16.36 -11.76 22.19
N LEU A 95 -15.68 -12.74 21.59
CA LEU A 95 -14.22 -12.73 21.45
C LEU A 95 -13.75 -11.51 20.63
N SER A 96 -14.44 -11.19 19.54
CA SER A 96 -14.14 -10.02 18.70
C SER A 96 -14.33 -8.71 19.46
N GLN A 97 -15.36 -8.62 20.32
CA GLN A 97 -15.59 -7.46 21.19
C GLN A 97 -14.47 -7.30 22.22
N GLN A 98 -14.03 -8.39 22.85
CA GLN A 98 -12.93 -8.37 23.82
C GLN A 98 -11.62 -7.95 23.14
N LEU A 99 -11.35 -8.44 21.93
CA LEU A 99 -10.15 -8.06 21.19
C LEU A 99 -10.18 -6.58 20.79
N LEU A 100 -11.33 -6.07 20.33
CA LEU A 100 -11.53 -4.64 20.07
C LEU A 100 -11.31 -3.80 21.34
N GLY A 101 -11.90 -4.21 22.46
CA GLY A 101 -11.73 -3.53 23.75
C GLY A 101 -10.27 -3.50 24.19
N ALA A 102 -9.56 -4.63 24.07
CA ALA A 102 -8.13 -4.72 24.40
C ALA A 102 -7.28 -3.80 23.49
N SER A 103 -7.52 -3.82 22.18
CA SER A 103 -6.84 -2.94 21.22
C SER A 103 -7.07 -1.45 21.54
N LEU A 104 -8.31 -1.06 21.83
CA LEU A 104 -8.63 0.33 22.18
C LEU A 104 -8.01 0.75 23.50
N ASN A 105 -8.14 -0.07 24.54
CA ASN A 105 -7.55 0.21 25.86
C ASN A 105 -6.03 0.37 25.75
N TYR A 106 -5.37 -0.47 24.95
CA TYR A 106 -3.95 -0.34 24.69
C TYR A 106 -3.62 1.02 24.05
N VAL A 107 -4.28 1.39 22.94
CA VAL A 107 -4.05 2.68 22.26
C VAL A 107 -4.31 3.88 23.17
N LEU A 108 -5.42 3.85 23.92
CA LEU A 108 -5.78 4.93 24.85
C LEU A 108 -4.79 5.03 26.01
N SER A 109 -4.30 3.90 26.53
CA SER A 109 -3.31 3.89 27.62
C SER A 109 -1.97 4.49 27.17
N SER A 110 -1.53 4.19 25.94
CA SER A 110 -0.32 4.77 25.37
C SER A 110 -0.46 6.29 25.15
N PHE A 111 -1.66 6.77 24.82
CA PHE A 111 -1.91 8.21 24.66
C PHE A 111 -1.82 8.96 25.99
N ASN A 112 -2.40 8.39 27.05
CA ASN A 112 -2.40 9.01 28.38
C ASN A 112 -1.00 8.97 29.04
N ALA A 113 -0.23 7.91 28.81
CA ALA A 113 1.14 7.79 29.33
C ALA A 113 2.10 8.84 28.72
N GLY A 114 1.94 9.14 27.42
CA GLY A 114 2.80 10.10 26.71
C GLY A 114 2.71 11.55 27.21
N GLN A 115 1.68 11.92 27.98
CA GLN A 115 1.59 13.25 28.60
C GLN A 115 2.43 13.40 29.87
N HIS A 116 2.91 12.29 30.46
CA HIS A 116 3.71 12.30 31.69
C HIS A 116 5.13 11.72 31.53
N ALA A 117 5.44 11.08 30.39
CA ALA A 117 6.67 10.31 30.19
C ALA A 117 7.77 11.02 29.38
N GLN A 118 7.83 12.36 29.41
CA GLN A 118 8.72 13.14 28.54
C GLN A 118 10.23 12.98 28.83
N GLU A 119 10.65 12.20 29.83
CA GLU A 119 12.07 12.13 30.23
C GLU A 119 12.64 10.71 30.46
N LYS A 120 11.89 9.61 30.26
CA LYS A 120 12.40 8.27 30.66
C LYS A 120 12.12 7.07 29.75
N GLU A 121 11.45 7.22 28.62
CA GLU A 121 11.18 6.09 27.71
C GLU A 121 11.95 6.21 26.39
N GLU A 122 13.27 6.30 26.49
CA GLU A 122 14.13 5.72 25.46
C GLU A 122 14.24 4.22 25.79
N GLU A 123 13.56 3.38 24.99
CA GLU A 123 14.21 2.32 24.20
C GLU A 123 13.35 1.06 24.00
N GLU A 124 12.41 0.71 24.89
CA GLU A 124 11.63 -0.54 24.74
C GLU A 124 10.15 -0.38 25.11
N GLY A 125 9.22 -0.52 24.15
CA GLY A 125 7.84 -0.93 24.50
C GLY A 125 6.65 -0.32 23.76
N ASN A 126 6.82 0.75 22.97
CA ASN A 126 5.68 1.29 22.23
C ASN A 126 5.39 0.45 20.97
N VAL A 127 4.50 -0.54 21.07
CA VAL A 127 4.11 -1.44 19.98
C VAL A 127 3.58 -0.66 18.78
N LEU A 128 2.87 0.45 18.98
CA LEU A 128 2.40 1.29 17.87
C LEU A 128 3.57 1.93 17.12
N LYS A 129 4.60 2.40 17.82
CA LYS A 129 5.84 2.89 17.18
C LYS A 129 6.49 1.78 16.37
N THR A 130 6.57 0.56 16.89
CA THR A 130 7.10 -0.61 16.17
C THR A 130 6.28 -0.94 14.92
N ILE A 131 4.95 -0.93 15.01
CA ILE A 131 4.04 -1.17 13.88
C ILE A 131 4.20 -0.07 12.81
N ARG A 132 4.24 1.20 13.22
CA ARG A 132 4.48 2.33 12.31
C ARG A 132 5.82 2.21 11.60
N CYS A 133 6.89 1.95 12.35
CA CYS A 133 8.22 1.67 11.79
C CYS A 133 8.18 0.52 10.78
N HIS A 134 7.47 -0.56 11.11
CA HIS A 134 7.36 -1.75 10.28
C HIS A 134 6.76 -1.43 8.91
N TYR A 135 5.62 -0.71 8.87
CA TYR A 135 4.98 -0.35 7.60
C TYR A 135 5.71 0.77 6.87
N TYR A 136 6.22 1.77 7.59
CA TYR A 136 7.00 2.87 7.03
C TYR A 136 8.22 2.38 6.25
N LYS A 137 8.99 1.46 6.84
CA LYS A 137 10.16 0.87 6.17
C LYS A 137 9.79 0.20 4.84
N ARG A 138 8.68 -0.54 4.82
CA ARG A 138 8.18 -1.27 3.64
C ARG A 138 7.69 -0.34 2.54
N THR A 139 6.82 0.61 2.89
CA THR A 139 6.27 1.53 1.90
C THR A 139 7.33 2.48 1.34
N ASN A 140 8.25 2.96 2.18
CA ASN A 140 9.39 3.74 1.69
C ASN A 140 10.32 2.94 0.80
N TYR A 141 10.58 1.67 1.12
CA TYR A 141 11.37 0.80 0.27
C TYR A 141 10.77 0.71 -1.14
N VAL A 142 9.46 0.47 -1.24
CA VAL A 142 8.77 0.42 -2.53
C VAL A 142 8.78 1.77 -3.25
N CYS A 143 8.43 2.89 -2.57
CA CYS A 143 8.48 4.21 -3.21
C CYS A 143 9.90 4.54 -3.69
N HIS A 144 10.95 4.24 -2.91
CA HIS A 144 12.34 4.45 -3.32
C HIS A 144 12.71 3.61 -4.55
N ARG A 145 12.39 2.31 -4.57
CA ARG A 145 12.65 1.45 -5.72
C ARG A 145 11.95 1.94 -6.99
N LEU A 146 10.68 2.36 -6.89
CA LEU A 146 9.93 2.93 -8.02
C LEU A 146 10.54 4.26 -8.49
N GLU A 147 11.02 5.10 -7.57
CA GLU A 147 11.68 6.37 -7.89
C GLU A 147 13.01 6.14 -8.64
N GLU A 148 13.85 5.22 -8.16
CA GLU A 148 15.12 4.87 -8.81
C GLU A 148 14.91 4.27 -10.21
N MET A 149 13.91 3.41 -10.38
CA MET A 149 13.50 2.94 -11.70
C MET A 149 13.09 4.09 -12.61
N GLY A 150 12.28 5.03 -12.09
CA GLY A 150 11.87 6.23 -12.82
C GLY A 150 13.07 7.05 -13.29
N LYS A 151 14.06 7.28 -12.42
CA LYS A 151 15.29 7.99 -12.77
C LYS A 151 16.12 7.27 -13.83
N ARG A 152 16.28 5.95 -13.70
CA ARG A 152 17.12 5.15 -14.61
C ARG A 152 16.56 5.09 -16.02
N PHE A 153 15.26 4.84 -16.14
CA PHE A 153 14.63 4.64 -17.46
C PHE A 153 14.20 5.95 -18.11
N TYR A 154 14.13 7.05 -17.35
CA TYR A 154 13.62 8.35 -17.84
C TYR A 154 14.42 9.57 -17.33
N PRO A 155 15.75 9.62 -17.55
CA PRO A 155 16.61 10.66 -17.00
C PRO A 155 16.32 12.06 -17.58
N THR A 156 15.82 12.14 -18.82
CA THR A 156 15.70 13.39 -19.58
C THR A 156 14.59 14.33 -19.07
N ILE A 157 13.59 13.82 -18.33
CA ILE A 157 12.41 14.62 -17.94
C ILE A 157 12.65 15.38 -16.62
N MET A 158 13.51 14.84 -15.73
CA MET A 158 13.80 15.48 -14.44
C MET A 158 14.83 16.62 -14.54
N GLY A 159 15.52 16.74 -15.68
CA GLY A 159 16.56 17.76 -15.92
C GLY A 159 16.21 18.88 -16.90
N VAL A 160 15.09 18.80 -17.63
CA VAL A 160 14.82 19.68 -18.80
C VAL A 160 13.56 20.56 -18.64
N ALA A 161 12.88 20.52 -17.49
CA ALA A 161 11.69 21.34 -17.24
C ALA A 161 11.93 22.87 -17.15
N ASN A 162 13.10 23.38 -17.54
CA ASN A 162 13.44 24.79 -17.38
C ASN A 162 13.53 25.64 -18.65
N ASP A 163 13.50 25.13 -19.90
CA ASP A 163 13.95 26.01 -21.01
C ASP A 163 13.28 25.99 -22.39
N LYS A 164 12.22 25.22 -22.71
CA LYS A 164 11.59 25.35 -24.06
C LYS A 164 10.07 25.30 -24.07
N ASP A 165 9.51 26.43 -24.50
CA ASP A 165 8.09 26.79 -24.62
C ASP A 165 7.63 26.67 -26.09
N ASP A 166 8.07 25.61 -26.77
CA ASP A 166 7.80 25.41 -28.20
C ASP A 166 6.72 24.34 -28.36
N GLY A 167 5.49 24.79 -28.61
CA GLY A 167 4.26 23.99 -28.72
C GLY A 167 4.24 23.01 -29.91
N GLY A 168 4.96 21.90 -29.78
CA GLY A 168 4.77 20.70 -30.58
C GLY A 168 3.77 19.76 -29.89
N ASP A 169 2.71 19.39 -30.62
CA ASP A 169 1.85 18.22 -30.36
C ASP A 169 2.67 16.93 -30.59
N ASP A 170 3.75 16.76 -29.83
CA ASP A 170 4.55 15.57 -29.94
C ASP A 170 3.91 14.47 -29.09
N ASP A 171 3.60 13.37 -29.78
CA ASP A 171 3.41 12.00 -29.28
C ASP A 171 4.66 11.49 -28.52
N VAL A 172 5.27 12.32 -27.67
CA VAL A 172 6.20 11.86 -26.66
C VAL A 172 5.36 11.14 -25.64
N ILE A 173 5.38 9.81 -25.71
CA ILE A 173 4.99 8.93 -24.63
C ILE A 173 5.83 9.33 -23.41
N LEU A 174 5.31 10.30 -22.66
CA LEU A 174 5.91 10.80 -21.45
C LEU A 174 5.55 9.81 -20.34
N PRO A 175 6.54 9.14 -19.75
CA PRO A 175 6.37 8.38 -18.51
C PRO A 175 5.94 9.33 -17.40
N HIS A 176 4.64 9.52 -17.25
CA HIS A 176 4.11 10.00 -15.98
C HIS A 176 4.33 8.87 -14.97
N LEU A 177 5.51 8.84 -14.36
CA LEU A 177 5.70 8.28 -13.02
C LEU A 177 5.57 9.48 -12.08
N LEU A 178 4.36 10.04 -12.02
CA LEU A 178 4.05 11.17 -11.16
C LEU A 178 3.27 10.69 -9.94
N PHE A 179 3.78 11.09 -8.77
CA PHE A 179 3.16 11.06 -7.44
C PHE A 179 3.25 9.74 -6.61
N CYS A 180 4.39 9.53 -5.94
CA CYS A 180 4.38 9.19 -4.49
C CYS A 180 4.74 10.50 -3.76
N PRO A 181 3.83 11.48 -3.62
CA PRO A 181 4.22 12.83 -3.21
C PRO A 181 4.61 12.82 -1.74
N LYS A 182 5.91 12.66 -1.48
CA LYS A 182 6.52 12.92 -0.17
C LYS A 182 5.99 12.07 0.99
N ARG A 183 5.98 10.74 0.73
CA ARG A 183 5.84 9.60 1.67
C ARG A 183 4.40 9.16 1.89
N SER A 184 4.17 7.84 1.89
CA SER A 184 2.88 7.23 2.17
C SER A 184 2.43 7.60 3.60
N GLN A 185 1.62 8.63 3.73
CA GLN A 185 1.10 9.06 5.03
C GLN A 185 -0.08 8.15 5.42
N GLY A 186 0.25 6.95 5.87
CA GLY A 186 -0.62 6.16 6.74
C GLY A 186 -1.45 5.06 6.12
N THR A 187 -0.93 4.38 5.10
CA THR A 187 -1.41 3.05 4.73
C THR A 187 -0.23 2.15 4.39
N PHE A 188 -0.50 0.89 4.07
CA PHE A 188 0.49 -0.05 3.54
C PHE A 188 0.33 -0.30 2.03
N TYR A 189 -0.32 0.62 1.32
CA TYR A 189 -0.44 0.56 -0.13
C TYR A 189 0.41 1.65 -0.79
N VAL A 190 1.07 1.28 -1.89
CA VAL A 190 1.76 2.21 -2.78
C VAL A 190 1.09 2.13 -4.15
N LEU A 191 0.91 3.29 -4.79
CA LEU A 191 0.40 3.38 -6.16
C LEU A 191 1.58 3.54 -7.10
N GLY A 192 1.64 2.69 -8.13
CA GLY A 192 2.65 2.76 -9.19
C GLY A 192 2.00 2.94 -10.55
N GLN A 193 2.60 3.76 -11.42
CA GLN A 193 2.11 4.04 -12.77
C GLN A 193 3.06 3.43 -13.81
N PHE A 194 2.53 2.65 -14.76
CA PHE A 194 3.31 1.80 -15.66
C PHE A 194 2.89 1.92 -17.13
N LYS A 195 2.78 3.15 -17.65
CA LYS A 195 2.39 3.41 -19.04
C LYS A 195 3.29 2.73 -20.10
N CYS A 196 4.53 2.43 -19.76
CA CYS A 196 5.45 1.70 -20.66
C CYS A 196 5.03 0.26 -20.94
N LEU A 197 4.22 -0.34 -20.08
CA LEU A 197 3.79 -1.74 -20.20
C LEU A 197 2.55 -1.90 -21.09
N GLY A 198 1.90 -0.82 -21.48
CA GLY A 198 0.74 -0.85 -22.38
C GLY A 198 -0.19 0.35 -22.20
N PRO A 199 -1.24 0.43 -23.04
CA PRO A 199 -2.18 1.55 -23.05
C PRO A 199 -3.16 1.56 -21.87
N THR A 200 -3.33 0.44 -21.15
CA THR A 200 -4.26 0.32 -20.02
C THR A 200 -3.61 -0.34 -18.80
N ASP A 201 -4.21 -0.18 -17.62
CA ASP A 201 -3.80 -0.89 -16.40
C ASP A 201 -4.04 -2.41 -16.44
N ILE A 202 -4.90 -2.89 -17.35
CA ILE A 202 -5.07 -4.33 -17.63
C ILE A 202 -3.82 -4.89 -18.32
N ASP A 203 -3.23 -4.14 -19.26
CA ASP A 203 -1.98 -4.54 -19.93
C ASP A 203 -0.83 -4.65 -18.93
N VAL A 204 -0.76 -3.72 -17.97
CA VAL A 204 0.20 -3.77 -16.85
C VAL A 204 0.08 -5.08 -16.07
N ILE A 205 -1.15 -5.51 -15.76
CA ILE A 205 -1.39 -6.76 -15.03
C ILE A 205 -0.99 -7.97 -15.88
N HIS A 206 -1.30 -7.96 -17.17
CA HIS A 206 -0.91 -9.03 -18.08
C HIS A 206 0.62 -9.14 -18.19
N ALA A 207 1.33 -8.01 -18.27
CA ALA A 207 2.79 -7.99 -18.26
C ALA A 207 3.36 -8.64 -16.99
N PHE A 208 2.88 -8.27 -15.80
CA PHE A 208 3.34 -8.87 -14.55
C PHE A 208 2.97 -10.37 -14.43
N ARG A 209 1.76 -10.74 -14.88
CA ARG A 209 1.31 -12.14 -14.89
C ARG A 209 2.15 -13.00 -15.82
N ASP A 210 2.47 -12.50 -17.01
CA ASP A 210 3.16 -13.27 -18.03
C ASP A 210 4.66 -13.40 -17.71
N ALA A 211 5.26 -12.38 -17.08
CA ALA A 211 6.59 -12.50 -16.48
C ALA A 211 6.68 -13.65 -15.48
N TYR A 212 5.68 -13.82 -14.61
CA TYR A 212 5.63 -14.95 -13.69
C TYR A 212 5.56 -16.32 -14.40
N LYS A 213 4.81 -16.43 -15.49
CA LYS A 213 4.74 -17.67 -16.28
C LYS A 213 6.09 -18.03 -16.89
N THR A 214 6.81 -17.05 -17.43
CA THR A 214 8.12 -17.25 -18.05
C THR A 214 9.13 -17.78 -17.03
N VAL A 215 9.20 -17.15 -15.86
CA VAL A 215 10.10 -17.61 -14.78
C VAL A 215 9.81 -19.05 -14.38
N ARG A 216 8.53 -19.42 -14.19
CA ARG A 216 8.14 -20.77 -13.77
C ARG A 216 8.37 -21.82 -14.87
N GLY A 217 8.20 -21.44 -16.14
CA GLY A 217 8.45 -22.29 -17.29
C GLY A 217 9.92 -22.71 -17.41
N THR A 218 10.83 -21.75 -17.27
CA THR A 218 12.29 -21.99 -17.35
C THR A 218 12.78 -22.91 -16.23
N THR A 219 12.25 -22.78 -15.01
CA THR A 219 12.60 -23.67 -13.89
C THR A 219 12.14 -25.11 -14.11
N ARG A 220 11.03 -25.32 -14.81
CA ARG A 220 10.49 -26.67 -15.07
C ARG A 220 11.30 -27.41 -16.13
N ILE A 221 11.81 -26.70 -17.14
CA ILE A 221 12.63 -27.29 -18.21
C ILE A 221 14.00 -27.71 -17.68
N ASN A 222 14.63 -26.90 -16.82
CA ASN A 222 15.95 -27.22 -16.26
C ASN A 222 15.94 -28.39 -15.26
N ARG A 223 14.80 -28.71 -14.63
CA ARG A 223 14.68 -29.87 -13.73
C ARG A 223 14.60 -31.21 -14.45
N HIS A 224 14.25 -31.24 -15.73
CA HIS A 224 14.21 -32.49 -16.50
C HIS A 224 15.55 -32.85 -17.15
N ASN A 225 16.49 -31.91 -17.24
CA ASN A 225 17.79 -32.15 -17.86
C ASN A 225 18.94 -32.41 -16.87
N SER A 226 18.69 -32.50 -15.55
CA SER A 226 19.73 -32.72 -14.53
C SER A 226 19.84 -34.15 -14.03
N ASN A 227 19.42 -35.14 -14.82
CA ASN A 227 19.49 -36.58 -14.48
C ASN A 227 20.58 -37.32 -15.26
N THR A 228 21.58 -36.61 -15.80
CA THR A 228 22.78 -37.25 -16.35
C THR A 228 23.86 -37.25 -15.28
N ASP A 229 24.16 -38.46 -14.81
CA ASP A 229 25.30 -38.82 -13.98
C ASP A 229 26.58 -38.17 -14.54
N ASP A 230 27.34 -37.44 -13.71
CA ASP A 230 28.79 -37.43 -13.88
C ASP A 230 29.55 -36.93 -12.63
N ASP A 231 30.53 -37.75 -12.27
CA ASP A 231 31.51 -37.55 -11.21
C ASP A 231 32.63 -36.62 -11.73
N GLY A 232 32.87 -35.50 -11.06
CA GLY A 232 33.98 -34.63 -11.44
C GLY A 232 34.16 -33.41 -10.54
N GLU A 233 35.14 -33.50 -9.63
CA GLU A 233 35.65 -32.37 -8.85
C GLU A 233 36.24 -31.29 -9.78
N GLU A 234 35.62 -30.12 -9.85
CA GLU A 234 36.33 -28.91 -10.25
C GLU A 234 35.85 -27.68 -9.45
N LYS A 235 36.73 -27.18 -8.58
CA LYS A 235 36.55 -25.95 -7.80
C LYS A 235 36.80 -24.72 -8.68
N GLY A 236 35.78 -24.33 -9.44
CA GLY A 236 35.69 -23.00 -10.05
C GLY A 236 34.77 -22.10 -9.23
N CYS A 237 35.21 -20.88 -8.92
CA CYS A 237 34.39 -19.84 -8.30
C CYS A 237 33.22 -19.46 -9.24
N ASP A 238 32.08 -20.11 -9.00
CA ASP A 238 30.92 -20.18 -9.89
C ASP A 238 30.06 -18.90 -9.84
N PHE A 239 30.28 -18.00 -10.81
CA PHE A 239 29.41 -16.85 -11.04
C PHE A 239 28.01 -17.28 -11.53
N ASN A 240 27.89 -18.44 -12.19
CA ASN A 240 26.60 -19.01 -12.61
C ASN A 240 25.82 -19.63 -11.44
N GLY A 241 26.50 -20.02 -10.36
CA GLY A 241 25.88 -20.49 -9.11
C GLY A 241 25.02 -19.40 -8.44
N LYS A 242 25.50 -18.15 -8.44
CA LYS A 242 24.73 -17.01 -7.90
C LYS A 242 23.48 -16.68 -8.74
N ILE A 243 23.56 -16.77 -10.06
CA ILE A 243 22.40 -16.56 -10.95
C ILE A 243 21.39 -17.72 -10.81
N LYS A 244 21.86 -18.98 -10.68
CA LYS A 244 20.99 -20.13 -10.42
C LYS A 244 20.26 -20.04 -9.08
N ASP A 245 20.90 -19.57 -8.01
CA ASP A 245 20.25 -19.38 -6.71
C ASP A 245 19.27 -18.20 -6.71
N MET A 246 19.55 -17.13 -7.46
CA MET A 246 18.62 -16.02 -7.66
C MET A 246 17.37 -16.46 -8.43
N HIS A 247 17.52 -17.22 -9.52
CA HIS A 247 16.40 -17.79 -10.27
C HIS A 247 15.57 -18.81 -9.48
N LYS A 248 16.20 -19.59 -8.59
CA LYS A 248 15.49 -20.56 -7.72
C LYS A 248 14.58 -19.84 -6.72
N THR A 249 15.01 -18.68 -6.22
CA THR A 249 14.27 -17.85 -5.25
C THR A 249 13.18 -17.02 -5.91
N ILE A 250 13.40 -16.53 -7.15
CA ILE A 250 12.41 -15.77 -7.92
C ILE A 250 11.29 -16.70 -8.46
N SER A 251 11.57 -17.99 -8.70
CA SER A 251 10.62 -18.93 -9.34
C SER A 251 9.32 -19.26 -8.59
N SER A 252 9.23 -18.93 -7.30
CA SER A 252 8.01 -19.19 -6.51
C SER A 252 7.05 -18.01 -6.39
N TYR A 253 7.48 -16.77 -6.68
CA TYR A 253 6.70 -15.58 -6.34
C TYR A 253 6.18 -14.86 -7.58
N GLY A 254 4.86 -14.91 -7.78
CA GLY A 254 4.19 -14.04 -8.74
C GLY A 254 3.85 -12.70 -8.10
N VAL A 255 3.99 -11.62 -8.86
CA VAL A 255 3.56 -10.30 -8.39
C VAL A 255 2.10 -10.11 -8.79
N ALA A 256 1.22 -10.15 -7.81
CA ALA A 256 -0.18 -9.77 -7.98
C ALA A 256 -0.36 -8.31 -7.59
N VAL A 257 -0.82 -7.49 -8.53
CA VAL A 257 -1.20 -6.09 -8.30
C VAL A 257 -2.68 -5.90 -8.62
N VAL A 258 -3.27 -4.82 -8.10
CA VAL A 258 -4.67 -4.48 -8.37
C VAL A 258 -4.73 -3.26 -9.29
N PRO A 259 -5.46 -3.30 -10.42
CA PRO A 259 -5.59 -2.14 -11.29
C PRO A 259 -6.39 -1.04 -10.62
N LEU A 260 -6.10 0.22 -10.94
CA LEU A 260 -6.86 1.34 -10.38
C LEU A 260 -8.23 1.51 -11.05
N SER A 261 -8.44 0.97 -12.24
CA SER A 261 -9.75 0.85 -12.89
C SER A 261 -10.76 0.06 -12.04
N ALA A 262 -10.30 -0.89 -11.21
CA ALA A 262 -11.14 -1.56 -10.22
C ALA A 262 -11.67 -0.63 -9.11
N PHE A 263 -11.11 0.57 -8.98
CA PHE A 263 -11.54 1.65 -8.09
C PHE A 263 -12.19 2.81 -8.86
N SER A 264 -12.70 2.57 -10.07
CA SER A 264 -13.34 3.57 -10.94
C SER A 264 -12.42 4.71 -11.38
N MET A 265 -11.10 4.48 -11.41
CA MET A 265 -10.15 5.38 -12.05
C MET A 265 -10.08 5.09 -13.55
N ASP A 266 -9.60 6.05 -14.34
CA ASP A 266 -9.38 5.84 -15.77
C ASP A 266 -8.27 4.80 -15.99
N GLU A 267 -8.59 3.74 -16.75
CA GLU A 267 -7.68 2.64 -17.09
C GLU A 267 -6.44 3.12 -17.86
N LYS A 268 -6.55 4.22 -18.60
CA LYS A 268 -5.45 4.85 -19.37
C LYS A 268 -4.41 5.52 -18.49
N LEU A 269 -4.70 5.64 -17.19
CA LEU A 269 -3.68 6.03 -16.23
C LEU A 269 -2.62 4.93 -16.08
N CYS A 270 -2.91 3.66 -16.40
CA CYS A 270 -1.98 2.53 -16.25
C CYS A 270 -1.44 2.42 -14.81
N MET A 271 -2.28 2.74 -13.81
CA MET A 271 -1.90 2.71 -12.41
C MET A 271 -2.32 1.41 -11.75
N VAL A 272 -1.48 0.90 -10.87
CA VAL A 272 -1.76 -0.27 -10.04
C VAL A 272 -1.45 0.01 -8.57
N ARG A 273 -2.18 -0.69 -7.70
CA ARG A 273 -1.99 -0.66 -6.25
C ARG A 273 -1.14 -1.85 -5.82
N ILE A 274 -0.01 -1.56 -5.19
CA ILE A 274 0.95 -2.52 -4.62
C ILE A 274 0.70 -2.61 -3.11
N CYS A 275 0.55 -3.84 -2.60
CA CYS A 275 0.44 -4.09 -1.17
C CYS A 275 1.83 -4.27 -0.56
N CYS A 276 2.18 -3.43 0.41
CA CYS A 276 3.47 -3.49 1.11
C CYS A 276 3.38 -4.28 2.43
N ALA A 277 2.20 -4.79 2.82
CA ALA A 277 1.99 -5.58 4.04
C ALA A 277 2.41 -7.05 3.86
N VAL A 278 3.67 -7.27 3.49
CA VAL A 278 4.29 -8.59 3.32
C VAL A 278 5.69 -8.59 3.94
N ASP A 279 6.32 -9.74 4.04
CA ASP A 279 7.71 -9.84 4.49
C ASP A 279 8.66 -9.06 3.57
N MET A 280 9.70 -8.46 4.15
CA MET A 280 10.63 -7.61 3.39
C MET A 280 11.30 -8.38 2.24
N ASP A 281 11.71 -9.62 2.46
CA ASP A 281 12.35 -10.43 1.42
C ASP A 281 11.40 -10.72 0.25
N VAL A 282 10.12 -10.98 0.54
CA VAL A 282 9.07 -11.13 -0.47
C VAL A 282 8.87 -9.81 -1.23
N LEU A 283 8.88 -8.69 -0.52
CA LEU A 283 8.76 -7.36 -1.11
C LEU A 283 9.94 -7.01 -2.02
N CYS A 284 11.17 -7.33 -1.60
CA CYS A 284 12.38 -7.17 -2.40
C CYS A 284 12.28 -7.97 -3.71
N ASN A 285 11.99 -9.27 -3.61
CA ASN A 285 11.83 -10.14 -4.77
C ASN A 285 10.73 -9.65 -5.71
N ALA A 286 9.60 -9.18 -5.16
CA ALA A 286 8.52 -8.61 -5.97
C ALA A 286 8.96 -7.35 -6.72
N MET A 287 9.73 -6.47 -6.08
CA MET A 287 10.27 -5.27 -6.73
C MET A 287 11.29 -5.61 -7.82
N ASP A 288 12.12 -6.64 -7.62
CA ASP A 288 13.06 -7.10 -8.64
C ASP A 288 12.31 -7.61 -9.89
N VAL A 289 11.24 -8.38 -9.71
CA VAL A 289 10.39 -8.82 -10.83
C VAL A 289 9.73 -7.63 -11.55
N ILE A 290 9.16 -6.67 -10.80
CA ILE A 290 8.57 -5.45 -11.39
C ILE A 290 9.62 -4.71 -12.23
N GLU A 291 10.83 -4.54 -11.69
CA GLU A 291 11.93 -3.85 -12.34
C GLU A 291 12.34 -4.54 -13.65
N SER A 292 12.54 -5.86 -13.64
CA SER A 292 12.88 -6.63 -14.85
C SER A 292 11.80 -6.56 -15.93
N VAL A 293 10.51 -6.53 -15.55
CA VAL A 293 9.40 -6.39 -16.51
C VAL A 293 9.42 -5.01 -17.17
N VAL A 294 9.67 -3.97 -16.38
CA VAL A 294 9.81 -2.60 -16.90
C VAL A 294 11.02 -2.49 -17.82
N GLU A 295 12.15 -3.07 -17.45
CA GLU A 295 13.38 -3.08 -18.26
C GLU A 295 13.14 -3.74 -19.63
N ALA A 296 12.58 -4.96 -19.66
CA ALA A 296 12.31 -5.67 -20.90
C ALA A 296 11.31 -4.94 -21.81
N ALA A 297 10.31 -4.26 -21.23
CA ALA A 297 9.38 -3.44 -22.00
C ALA A 297 10.07 -2.22 -22.61
N MET A 298 10.98 -1.58 -21.87
CA MET A 298 11.74 -0.43 -22.34
C MET A 298 12.70 -0.81 -23.47
N GLU A 299 13.40 -1.94 -23.36
CA GLU A 299 14.26 -2.47 -24.43
C GLU A 299 13.48 -2.67 -25.74
N LYS A 300 12.30 -3.29 -25.65
CA LYS A 300 11.42 -3.49 -26.82
C LYS A 300 10.96 -2.19 -27.46
N HIS A 301 10.71 -1.13 -26.67
CA HIS A 301 10.37 0.19 -27.20
C HIS A 301 11.56 0.85 -27.91
N HIS A 302 12.79 0.60 -27.46
CA HIS A 302 14.00 1.10 -28.12
C HIS A 302 14.27 0.41 -29.45
N GLU A 303 13.98 -0.88 -29.58
CA GLU A 303 14.13 -1.63 -30.85
C GLU A 303 13.14 -1.18 -31.94
N LEU A 304 11.99 -0.61 -31.54
CA LEU A 304 10.96 -0.14 -32.46
C LEU A 304 11.18 1.28 -32.99
N LYS A 305 12.15 2.02 -32.44
CA LYS A 305 12.51 3.38 -32.86
C LYS A 305 13.74 3.38 -33.77
#